data_AF-X0W7B7-F1
#
_entry.id   AF-X0W7B7-F1
#
_cell.length_a   1.000
_cell.length_b   1.000
_cell.length_c   1.000
_cell.angle_alpha   90.00
_cell.angle_beta   90.00
_cell.angle_gamma   90.00
#
_symmetry.space_group_name_H-M   'P 1'
#
loop_
_entity.id
_entity.type
_entity.pdbx_description
1 polymer ?
#
loop_
_entity_poly.entity_id
_entity_poly.type
_entity_poly.pdbx_seq_one_letter_code
_entity_poly.pdbx_strand_id
1 'polypeptide(L)'
;MQELDPNVKTPGLKTVQEVSDYLKAPPEKFIKTLLFNGGPGFGIVAAFIRGDHELNESALKKAIEKTTNSYGVSLEFLSDEEIVELGSAPGFSGPIGLTNRPIVIHEYFDEAVFHVRNAISGANKKDLHMKNINIERDVATRDNLYTGDFRKVIKGDNCPHCSKPLIFKRGIEVGHTFYLGTKYSEKMSASFCDEDGQHRAFVMGCYGIGVSRIAAAAIEQSHDKDGIIWPKSIAPFDIMLIQLSGET
;
A
#
# COMPACT_ATOMS: atom_id res chain seq x y z
N MET A 1 -32.59 -1.12 -4.18
CA MET A 1 -31.34 -0.35 -4.42
C MET A 1 -31.74 0.95 -5.09
N GLN A 2 -31.07 2.06 -4.78
CA GLN A 2 -31.35 3.33 -5.45
C GLN A 2 -30.72 3.35 -6.85
N GLU A 3 -31.29 4.10 -7.77
CA GLU A 3 -30.72 4.30 -9.11
C GLU A 3 -29.45 5.15 -9.05
N LEU A 4 -28.54 4.90 -9.99
CA LEU A 4 -27.32 5.70 -10.16
C LEU A 4 -27.68 7.17 -10.38
N ASP A 5 -27.05 8.06 -9.62
CA ASP A 5 -27.16 9.50 -9.82
C ASP A 5 -25.77 10.06 -10.16
N PRO A 6 -25.46 10.28 -11.46
CA PRO A 6 -24.14 10.74 -11.90
C PRO A 6 -23.96 12.27 -11.84
N ASN A 7 -24.96 13.04 -11.41
CA ASN A 7 -24.99 14.50 -11.55
C ASN A 7 -24.95 15.24 -10.21
N VAL A 8 -24.36 14.63 -9.18
CA VAL A 8 -24.24 15.25 -7.86
C VAL A 8 -23.17 16.33 -7.90
N LYS A 9 -23.59 17.60 -7.83
CA LYS A 9 -22.70 18.76 -7.88
C LYS A 9 -21.88 18.88 -6.60
N THR A 10 -20.57 18.96 -6.75
CA THR A 10 -19.56 19.11 -5.68
C THR A 10 -18.47 20.07 -6.15
N PRO A 11 -18.80 21.34 -6.39
CA PRO A 11 -17.89 22.28 -7.06
C PRO A 11 -16.65 22.56 -6.23
N GLY A 12 -15.48 22.29 -6.81
CA GLY A 12 -14.17 22.49 -6.19
C GLY A 12 -13.82 21.53 -5.06
N LEU A 13 -14.69 20.58 -4.70
CA LEU A 13 -14.46 19.62 -3.61
C LEU A 13 -13.78 18.36 -4.18
N LYS A 14 -12.55 18.08 -3.75
CA LYS A 14 -11.71 17.03 -4.35
C LYS A 14 -11.41 15.89 -3.38
N THR A 15 -11.29 16.17 -2.09
CA THR A 15 -10.93 15.17 -1.09
C THR A 15 -12.18 14.47 -0.56
N VAL A 16 -12.02 13.22 -0.11
CA VAL A 16 -13.12 12.47 0.53
C VAL A 16 -13.69 13.25 1.71
N GLN A 17 -12.84 13.90 2.51
CA GLN A 17 -13.28 14.67 3.68
C GLN A 17 -14.18 15.85 3.28
N GLU A 18 -13.74 16.66 2.31
CA GLU A 18 -14.53 17.80 1.81
C GLU A 18 -15.90 17.35 1.27
N VAL A 19 -15.94 16.28 0.49
CA VAL A 19 -17.18 15.79 -0.12
C VAL A 19 -18.07 15.09 0.91
N SER A 20 -17.47 14.37 1.86
CA SER A 20 -18.14 13.79 3.03
C SER A 20 -18.90 14.85 3.82
N ASP A 21 -18.20 15.93 4.19
CA ASP A 21 -18.77 17.02 4.97
C ASP A 21 -19.89 17.75 4.22
N TYR A 22 -19.68 17.98 2.91
CA TYR A 22 -20.67 18.63 2.06
C TYR A 22 -21.92 17.78 1.84
N LEU A 23 -21.76 16.50 1.52
CA LEU A 23 -22.88 15.58 1.23
C LEU A 23 -23.50 14.96 2.48
N LYS A 24 -22.92 15.23 3.67
CA LYS A 24 -23.32 14.65 4.97
C LYS A 24 -23.39 13.12 4.92
N ALA A 25 -22.41 12.52 4.26
CA ALA A 25 -22.26 11.07 4.15
C ALA A 25 -20.92 10.68 4.78
N PRO A 26 -20.84 9.59 5.55
CA PRO A 26 -19.62 9.26 6.25
C PRO A 26 -18.58 8.66 5.27
N PRO A 27 -17.26 8.79 5.52
CA PRO A 27 -16.20 8.36 4.60
C PRO A 27 -16.28 6.90 4.12
N GLU A 28 -16.88 5.99 4.91
CA GLU A 28 -17.07 4.58 4.56
C GLU A 28 -18.06 4.39 3.38
N LYS A 29 -18.85 5.41 3.05
CA LYS A 29 -19.70 5.44 1.86
C LYS A 29 -18.96 5.82 0.59
N PHE A 30 -17.71 6.26 0.69
CA PHE A 30 -16.95 6.73 -0.46
C PHE A 30 -16.08 5.60 -1.03
N ILE A 31 -15.84 5.67 -2.34
CA ILE A 31 -14.81 4.89 -3.03
C ILE A 31 -13.81 5.89 -3.59
N LYS A 32 -12.55 5.76 -3.17
CA LYS A 32 -11.42 6.50 -3.75
C LYS A 32 -10.93 5.78 -4.99
N THR A 33 -10.66 6.56 -6.02
CA THR A 33 -10.04 6.10 -7.27
C THR A 33 -8.63 6.67 -7.35
N LEU A 34 -7.62 5.80 -7.30
CA LEU A 34 -6.21 6.15 -7.42
C LEU A 34 -5.71 5.65 -8.76
N LEU A 35 -5.17 6.55 -9.58
CA LEU A 35 -4.73 6.26 -10.94
C LEU A 35 -3.21 6.35 -11.02
N PHE A 36 -2.59 5.30 -11.53
CA PHE A 36 -1.14 5.19 -11.65
C PHE A 36 -0.72 4.84 -13.07
N ASN A 37 0.44 5.34 -13.47
CA ASN A 37 1.17 4.87 -14.63
C ASN A 37 1.90 3.56 -14.28
N GLY A 38 1.54 2.47 -14.97
CA GLY A 38 2.15 1.14 -14.79
C GLY A 38 3.54 1.00 -15.40
N GLY A 39 3.99 2.00 -16.15
CA GLY A 39 5.24 1.98 -16.91
C GLY A 39 5.06 1.54 -18.37
N PRO A 40 6.16 1.54 -19.15
CA PRO A 40 6.11 1.30 -20.59
C PRO A 40 5.45 -0.03 -20.96
N GLY A 41 4.42 0.02 -21.82
CA GLY A 41 3.73 -1.16 -22.32
C GLY A 41 2.73 -1.82 -21.37
N PHE A 42 2.67 -1.39 -20.10
CA PHE A 42 1.70 -1.92 -19.12
C PHE A 42 0.37 -1.14 -19.15
N GLY A 43 0.41 0.16 -19.41
CA GLY A 43 -0.78 1.02 -19.37
C GLY A 43 -1.06 1.56 -17.97
N ILE A 44 -2.34 1.78 -17.65
CA ILE A 44 -2.79 2.44 -16.42
C ILE A 44 -3.22 1.40 -15.39
N VAL A 45 -2.91 1.66 -14.12
CA VAL A 45 -3.44 0.92 -12.97
C VAL A 45 -4.44 1.81 -12.26
N ALA A 46 -5.70 1.36 -12.14
CA ALA A 46 -6.73 2.03 -11.38
C ALA A 46 -7.02 1.22 -10.10
N ALA A 47 -6.71 1.78 -8.94
CA ALA A 47 -6.98 1.15 -7.65
C ALA A 47 -8.20 1.82 -6.97
N PHE A 48 -9.15 0.99 -6.53
CA PHE A 48 -10.39 1.41 -5.91
C PHE A 48 -10.45 0.93 -4.46
N ILE A 49 -10.49 1.87 -3.53
CA ILE A 49 -10.47 1.58 -2.08
C ILE A 49 -11.57 2.36 -1.36
N ARG A 50 -12.00 1.89 -0.18
CA ARG A 50 -13.00 2.62 0.63
C ARG A 50 -12.45 3.98 1.10
N GLY A 51 -13.33 4.98 1.25
CA GLY A 51 -12.94 6.37 1.49
C GLY A 51 -12.11 6.62 2.75
N ASP A 52 -12.35 5.85 3.80
CA ASP A 52 -11.63 5.85 5.08
C ASP A 52 -10.35 4.99 5.10
N HIS A 53 -10.08 4.22 4.04
CA HIS A 53 -8.89 3.35 3.95
C HIS A 53 -7.76 3.98 3.16
N GLU A 54 -6.50 3.69 3.48
CA GLU A 54 -5.36 4.04 2.63
C GLU A 54 -4.90 2.87 1.78
N LEU A 55 -4.36 3.13 0.59
CA LEU A 55 -3.80 2.10 -0.27
C LEU A 55 -2.50 1.53 0.32
N ASN A 56 -2.35 0.21 0.25
CA ASN A 56 -1.11 -0.50 0.44
C ASN A 56 -0.51 -0.83 -0.93
N GLU A 57 0.30 0.08 -1.45
CA GLU A 57 0.96 -0.06 -2.75
C GLU A 57 1.82 -1.33 -2.87
N SER A 58 2.40 -1.80 -1.75
CA SER A 58 3.19 -3.04 -1.75
C SER A 58 2.31 -4.28 -1.96
N ALA A 59 1.10 -4.29 -1.39
CA ALA A 59 0.12 -5.35 -1.65
C ALA A 59 -0.38 -5.30 -3.10
N LEU A 60 -0.68 -4.10 -3.60
CA LEU A 60 -1.10 -3.90 -4.99
C LEU A 60 -0.03 -4.36 -5.99
N LYS A 61 1.24 -3.97 -5.82
CA LYS A 61 2.36 -4.43 -6.67
C LYS A 61 2.47 -5.94 -6.72
N LYS A 62 2.41 -6.61 -5.56
CA LYS A 62 2.44 -8.08 -5.47
C LYS A 62 1.24 -8.73 -6.18
N ALA A 63 0.06 -8.12 -6.06
CA ALA A 63 -1.12 -8.60 -6.76
C ALA A 63 -0.96 -8.49 -8.28
N ILE A 64 -0.48 -7.35 -8.77
CA ILE A 64 -0.18 -7.13 -10.19
C ILE A 64 0.84 -8.17 -10.70
N GLU A 65 1.94 -8.38 -9.98
CA GLU A 65 2.95 -9.38 -10.35
C GLU A 65 2.33 -10.78 -10.48
N LYS A 66 1.46 -11.15 -9.54
CA LYS A 66 0.78 -12.45 -9.55
C LYS A 66 -0.25 -12.59 -10.67
N THR A 67 -1.01 -11.54 -10.98
CA THR A 67 -2.12 -11.61 -11.95
C THR A 67 -1.66 -11.44 -13.38
N THR A 68 -0.57 -10.72 -13.61
CA THR A 68 -0.09 -10.38 -14.97
C THR A 68 1.24 -11.05 -15.33
N ASN A 69 1.90 -11.72 -14.38
CA ASN A 69 3.27 -12.24 -14.53
C ASN A 69 4.27 -11.17 -15.01
N SER A 70 3.96 -9.89 -14.77
CA SER A 70 4.79 -8.74 -15.11
C SER A 70 5.48 -8.23 -13.86
N TYR A 71 6.81 -8.15 -13.90
CA TYR A 71 7.63 -7.70 -12.77
C TYR A 71 8.09 -6.27 -12.97
N GLY A 72 8.19 -5.51 -11.87
CA GLY A 72 8.73 -4.14 -11.92
C GLY A 72 7.75 -3.09 -12.43
N VAL A 73 6.44 -3.33 -12.27
CA VAL A 73 5.39 -2.35 -12.59
C VAL A 73 5.57 -1.08 -11.77
N SER A 74 5.55 0.07 -12.44
CA SER A 74 5.60 1.38 -11.78
C SER A 74 4.23 1.68 -11.15
N LEU A 75 4.23 2.38 -10.01
CA LEU A 75 3.00 2.93 -9.42
C LEU A 75 3.23 4.42 -9.17
N GLU A 76 3.53 5.14 -10.23
CA GLU A 76 3.63 6.60 -10.20
C GLU A 76 2.24 7.19 -10.43
N PHE A 77 1.81 8.12 -9.58
CA PHE A 77 0.52 8.79 -9.78
C PHE A 77 0.48 9.51 -11.11
N LEU A 78 -0.66 9.43 -11.80
CA LEU A 78 -0.89 10.24 -12.99
C LEU A 78 -0.92 11.73 -12.65
N SER A 79 -0.40 12.54 -13.58
CA SER A 79 -0.54 14.00 -13.53
C SER A 79 -1.99 14.42 -13.80
N ASP A 80 -2.31 15.66 -13.45
CA ASP A 80 -3.63 16.23 -13.70
C ASP A 80 -3.99 16.20 -15.20
N GLU A 81 -3.01 16.44 -16.08
CA GLU A 81 -3.13 16.37 -17.54
C GLU A 81 -3.42 14.96 -18.03
N GLU A 82 -2.64 13.96 -17.56
CA GLU A 82 -2.84 12.55 -17.91
C GLU A 82 -4.23 12.05 -17.48
N ILE A 83 -4.74 12.50 -16.33
CA ILE A 83 -6.10 12.18 -15.87
C ILE A 83 -7.16 12.76 -16.81
N VAL A 84 -6.97 13.98 -17.30
CA VAL A 84 -7.88 14.62 -18.28
C VAL A 84 -7.82 13.89 -19.62
N GLU A 85 -6.64 13.51 -20.08
CA GLU A 85 -6.46 12.72 -21.30
C GLU A 85 -7.15 11.35 -21.19
N LEU A 86 -7.19 10.74 -20.00
CA LEU A 86 -7.94 9.51 -19.72
C LEU A 86 -9.47 9.69 -19.77
N GLY A 87 -9.97 10.92 -19.99
CA GLY A 87 -11.39 11.25 -19.98
C GLY A 87 -11.98 11.37 -18.58
N SER A 88 -11.14 11.64 -17.58
CA SER A 88 -11.54 11.91 -16.20
C SER A 88 -11.25 13.37 -15.80
N ALA A 89 -11.39 13.68 -14.52
CA ALA A 89 -11.02 14.97 -13.96
C ALA A 89 -10.29 14.79 -12.61
N PRO A 90 -9.18 15.51 -12.36
CA PRO A 90 -8.43 15.41 -11.11
C PRO A 90 -9.28 15.74 -9.89
N GLY A 91 -9.32 14.81 -8.92
CA GLY A 91 -10.18 14.89 -7.73
C GLY A 91 -11.63 14.41 -7.96
N PHE A 92 -11.98 13.99 -9.17
CA PHE A 92 -13.31 13.51 -9.55
C PHE A 92 -13.28 12.18 -10.32
N SER A 93 -12.17 11.44 -10.25
CA SER A 93 -12.07 10.10 -10.84
C SER A 93 -12.95 9.08 -10.12
N GLY A 94 -13.54 8.17 -10.88
CA GLY A 94 -14.45 7.15 -10.37
C GLY A 94 -14.47 5.85 -11.17
N PRO A 95 -15.04 4.78 -10.59
CA PRO A 95 -15.04 3.44 -11.19
C PRO A 95 -15.96 3.30 -12.40
N ILE A 96 -16.91 4.21 -12.64
CA ILE A 96 -17.90 4.08 -13.71
C ILE A 96 -17.56 5.03 -14.87
N GLY A 97 -17.37 4.48 -16.06
CA GLY A 97 -17.07 5.26 -17.27
C GLY A 97 -15.62 5.68 -17.41
N LEU A 98 -14.71 5.15 -16.56
CA LEU A 98 -13.28 5.28 -16.74
C LEU A 98 -12.83 4.37 -17.89
N THR A 99 -13.01 4.84 -19.11
CA THR A 99 -12.64 4.08 -20.31
C THR A 99 -11.99 5.02 -21.29
N ASN A 100 -10.76 4.71 -21.70
CA ASN A 100 -10.16 5.38 -22.85
C ASN A 100 -9.41 4.39 -23.72
N ARG A 101 -10.02 3.99 -24.85
CA ARG A 101 -9.30 3.21 -25.88
C ARG A 101 -8.44 4.18 -26.69
N PRO A 102 -7.15 3.89 -26.92
CA PRO A 102 -6.53 2.56 -26.90
C PRO A 102 -5.79 2.19 -25.60
N ILE A 103 -5.87 3.00 -24.55
CA ILE A 103 -5.12 2.79 -23.30
C ILE A 103 -5.74 1.62 -22.52
N VAL A 104 -4.93 0.64 -22.16
CA VAL A 104 -5.33 -0.45 -21.27
C VAL A 104 -5.37 0.08 -19.84
N ILE A 105 -6.47 -0.17 -19.14
CA ILE A 105 -6.66 0.14 -17.72
C ILE A 105 -6.82 -1.18 -16.98
N HIS A 106 -5.93 -1.45 -16.04
CA HIS A 106 -5.99 -2.58 -15.13
C HIS A 106 -6.67 -2.15 -13.84
N GLU A 107 -7.85 -2.68 -13.55
CA GLU A 107 -8.68 -2.25 -12.43
C GLU A 107 -8.54 -3.19 -11.23
N TYR A 108 -8.17 -2.63 -10.07
CA TYR A 108 -7.95 -3.35 -8.82
C TYR A 108 -8.87 -2.82 -7.74
N PHE A 109 -9.80 -3.64 -7.25
CA PHE A 109 -10.78 -3.29 -6.24
C PHE A 109 -10.42 -3.94 -4.90
N ASP A 110 -10.23 -3.12 -3.87
CA ASP A 110 -10.11 -3.61 -2.49
C ASP A 110 -11.39 -4.28 -2.04
N GLU A 111 -11.30 -5.43 -1.37
CA GLU A 111 -12.49 -6.21 -0.95
C GLU A 111 -13.53 -5.37 -0.20
N ALA A 112 -13.12 -4.38 0.60
CA ALA A 112 -14.04 -3.57 1.38
C ALA A 112 -15.02 -2.76 0.51
N VAL A 113 -14.68 -2.45 -0.74
CA VAL A 113 -15.56 -1.66 -1.64
C VAL A 113 -16.81 -2.43 -2.05
N PHE A 114 -16.76 -3.76 -2.09
CA PHE A 114 -17.91 -4.61 -2.41
C PHE A 114 -18.97 -4.60 -1.29
N HIS A 115 -18.55 -4.29 -0.06
CA HIS A 115 -19.44 -4.16 1.08
C HIS A 115 -20.10 -2.79 1.20
N VAL A 116 -19.72 -1.83 0.34
CA VAL A 116 -20.31 -0.50 0.33
C VAL A 116 -21.56 -0.49 -0.54
N ARG A 117 -22.73 -0.35 0.11
CA ARG A 117 -24.02 -0.16 -0.58
C ARG A 117 -24.30 1.32 -0.84
N ASN A 118 -24.73 1.62 -2.06
CA ASN A 118 -25.00 2.98 -2.54
C ASN A 118 -23.81 3.93 -2.30
N ALA A 119 -22.63 3.50 -2.76
CA ALA A 119 -21.39 4.24 -2.63
C ALA A 119 -21.40 5.57 -3.41
N ILE A 120 -20.47 6.44 -3.02
CA ILE A 120 -20.20 7.74 -3.63
C ILE A 120 -18.78 7.71 -4.18
N SER A 121 -18.59 8.16 -5.42
CA SER A 121 -17.27 8.31 -6.04
C SER A 121 -17.30 9.47 -7.01
N GLY A 122 -16.14 9.92 -7.48
CA GLY A 122 -16.08 10.87 -8.59
C GLY A 122 -16.85 10.39 -9.84
N ALA A 123 -17.39 11.31 -10.64
CA ALA A 123 -18.16 10.99 -11.84
C ALA A 123 -17.33 11.04 -13.14
N ASN A 124 -15.99 11.05 -13.03
CA ASN A 124 -15.04 11.28 -14.13
C ASN A 124 -15.25 12.63 -14.84
N LYS A 125 -15.91 13.59 -14.16
CA LYS A 125 -16.19 14.93 -14.68
C LYS A 125 -15.95 15.95 -13.57
N LYS A 126 -15.32 17.07 -13.93
CA LYS A 126 -15.02 18.14 -13.00
C LYS A 126 -16.30 18.59 -12.27
N ASP A 127 -16.18 18.79 -10.96
CA ASP A 127 -17.24 19.28 -10.07
C ASP A 127 -18.44 18.32 -9.91
N LEU A 128 -18.32 17.07 -10.35
CA LEU A 128 -19.38 16.07 -10.27
C LEU A 128 -18.91 14.80 -9.55
N HIS A 129 -19.74 14.36 -8.61
CA HIS A 129 -19.69 13.02 -8.04
C HIS A 129 -20.91 12.21 -8.47
N MET A 130 -20.77 10.90 -8.38
CA MET A 130 -21.81 9.92 -8.62
C MET A 130 -22.21 9.26 -7.31
N LYS A 131 -23.52 9.18 -7.06
CA LYS A 131 -24.11 8.48 -5.90
C LYS A 131 -24.75 7.17 -6.33
N ASN A 132 -25.05 6.35 -5.33
CA ASN A 132 -25.79 5.10 -5.44
C ASN A 132 -25.05 4.02 -6.25
N ILE A 133 -23.73 4.07 -6.25
CA ILE A 133 -22.86 3.07 -6.88
C ILE A 133 -22.96 1.76 -6.08
N ASN A 134 -23.17 0.65 -6.77
CA ASN A 134 -23.13 -0.69 -6.23
C ASN A 134 -22.24 -1.53 -7.15
N ILE A 135 -21.03 -1.88 -6.69
CA ILE A 135 -19.98 -2.50 -7.53
C ILE A 135 -20.47 -3.78 -8.23
N GLU A 136 -21.21 -4.63 -7.53
CA GLU A 136 -21.80 -5.86 -8.10
C GLU A 136 -22.76 -5.59 -9.28
N ARG A 137 -23.48 -4.46 -9.25
CA ARG A 137 -24.45 -4.09 -10.29
C ARG A 137 -23.79 -3.29 -11.41
N ASP A 138 -22.92 -2.34 -11.05
CA ASP A 138 -22.47 -1.28 -11.95
C ASP A 138 -21.09 -1.54 -12.58
N VAL A 139 -20.33 -2.50 -12.03
CA VAL A 139 -18.92 -2.74 -12.40
C VAL A 139 -18.60 -4.22 -12.66
N ALA A 140 -19.18 -5.16 -11.92
CA ALA A 140 -18.74 -6.56 -11.84
C ALA A 140 -18.78 -7.39 -13.15
N THR A 141 -19.19 -6.81 -14.28
CA THR A 141 -19.22 -7.47 -15.59
C THR A 141 -18.02 -7.13 -16.49
N ARG A 142 -16.93 -6.56 -15.94
CA ARG A 142 -15.73 -6.17 -16.70
C ARG A 142 -14.68 -7.29 -16.74
N ASP A 143 -14.09 -7.50 -17.91
CA ASP A 143 -13.12 -8.59 -18.15
C ASP A 143 -11.78 -8.40 -17.42
N ASN A 144 -11.40 -7.17 -17.05
CA ASN A 144 -10.10 -6.82 -16.45
C ASN A 144 -10.20 -6.34 -14.99
N LEU A 145 -11.12 -6.94 -14.23
CA LEU A 145 -11.34 -6.61 -12.83
C LEU A 145 -10.62 -7.60 -11.92
N TYR A 146 -9.74 -7.08 -11.06
CA TYR A 146 -9.06 -7.85 -10.02
C TYR A 146 -9.55 -7.42 -8.64
N THR A 147 -9.74 -8.39 -7.75
CA THR A 147 -10.14 -8.17 -6.36
C THR A 147 -9.08 -8.69 -5.40
N GLY A 148 -8.94 -8.04 -4.25
CA GLY A 148 -8.03 -8.49 -3.19
C GLY A 148 -7.90 -7.48 -2.05
N ASP A 149 -7.01 -7.77 -1.10
CA ASP A 149 -6.68 -6.86 0.00
C ASP A 149 -5.58 -5.88 -0.43
N PHE A 150 -6.00 -4.64 -0.70
CA PHE A 150 -5.10 -3.59 -1.18
C PHE A 150 -5.02 -2.41 -0.24
N ARG A 151 -5.63 -2.49 0.93
CA ARG A 151 -5.60 -1.41 1.92
C ARG A 151 -4.52 -1.60 2.97
N LYS A 152 -4.17 -0.51 3.63
CA LYS A 152 -3.48 -0.59 4.92
C LYS A 152 -4.47 -1.00 5.98
N VAL A 153 -3.99 -1.81 6.93
CA VAL A 153 -4.73 -2.12 8.15
C VAL A 153 -4.90 -0.85 8.99
N ILE A 154 -6.01 -0.76 9.70
CA ILE A 154 -6.33 0.31 10.64
C ILE A 154 -6.52 -0.24 12.05
N LYS A 155 -6.46 0.63 13.05
CA LYS A 155 -6.70 0.24 14.45
C LYS A 155 -8.10 -0.33 14.59
N GLY A 156 -8.20 -1.52 15.20
CA GLY A 156 -9.47 -2.22 15.39
C GLY A 156 -9.76 -3.29 14.34
N ASP A 157 -8.99 -3.35 13.25
CA ASP A 157 -9.02 -4.52 12.35
C ASP A 157 -8.69 -5.80 13.11
N ASN A 158 -9.32 -6.89 12.71
CA ASN A 158 -9.08 -8.20 13.32
C ASN A 158 -7.85 -8.87 12.69
N CYS A 159 -7.04 -9.52 13.52
CA CYS A 159 -5.96 -10.37 13.07
C CYS A 159 -6.53 -11.53 12.22
N PRO A 160 -6.00 -11.79 11.01
CA PRO A 160 -6.49 -12.87 10.15
C PRO A 160 -6.26 -14.27 10.72
N HIS A 161 -5.40 -14.42 11.74
CA HIS A 161 -5.08 -15.72 12.35
C HIS A 161 -5.86 -15.99 13.64
N CYS A 162 -6.04 -14.99 14.50
CA CYS A 162 -6.64 -15.18 15.83
C CYS A 162 -7.85 -14.30 16.11
N SER A 163 -8.26 -13.48 15.14
CA SER A 163 -9.42 -12.57 15.20
C SER A 163 -9.37 -11.51 16.32
N LYS A 164 -8.26 -11.39 17.05
CA LYS A 164 -8.07 -10.32 18.04
C LYS A 164 -7.79 -8.99 17.34
N PRO A 165 -8.18 -7.84 17.92
CA PRO A 165 -7.88 -6.53 17.35
C PRO A 165 -6.37 -6.30 17.18
N LEU A 166 -5.98 -5.75 16.03
CA LEU A 166 -4.60 -5.35 15.75
C LEU A 166 -4.20 -4.15 16.61
N ILE A 167 -3.00 -4.24 17.19
CA ILE A 167 -2.39 -3.17 17.99
C ILE A 167 -1.20 -2.63 17.21
N PHE A 168 -1.16 -1.32 17.03
CA PHE A 168 -0.07 -0.63 16.35
C PHE A 168 0.98 -0.21 17.36
N LYS A 169 2.23 -0.56 17.09
CA LYS A 169 3.39 -0.08 17.83
C LYS A 169 4.42 0.44 16.83
N ARG A 170 5.18 1.45 17.23
CA ARG A 170 6.34 1.89 16.46
C ARG A 170 7.51 0.97 16.79
N GLY A 171 8.28 0.62 15.78
CA GLY A 171 9.47 -0.22 15.91
C GLY A 171 10.56 0.29 14.99
N ILE A 172 11.81 0.06 15.40
CA ILE A 172 12.99 0.29 14.56
C ILE A 172 13.41 -1.07 14.03
N GLU A 173 13.43 -1.23 12.72
CA GLU A 173 13.92 -2.46 12.09
C GLU A 173 15.44 -2.55 12.26
N VAL A 174 15.91 -3.42 13.16
CA VAL A 174 17.35 -3.66 13.41
C VAL A 174 17.91 -4.85 12.62
N GLY A 175 17.05 -5.66 12.00
CA GLY A 175 17.45 -6.77 11.16
C GLY A 175 16.29 -7.32 10.34
N HIS A 176 16.63 -8.07 9.29
CA HIS A 176 15.68 -8.65 8.35
C HIS A 176 16.23 -9.97 7.82
N THR A 177 15.35 -10.95 7.66
CA THR A 177 15.64 -12.22 7.02
C THR A 177 14.78 -12.39 5.78
N PHE A 178 15.38 -12.70 4.63
CA PHE A 178 14.64 -12.94 3.40
C PHE A 178 14.85 -14.37 2.91
N TYR A 179 13.76 -15.04 2.57
CA TYR A 179 13.78 -16.20 1.68
C TYR A 179 13.81 -15.70 0.24
N LEU A 180 14.95 -15.85 -0.42
CA LEU A 180 15.17 -15.35 -1.78
C LEU A 180 14.75 -16.35 -2.85
N GLY A 181 14.54 -17.62 -2.47
CA GLY A 181 14.27 -18.70 -3.41
C GLY A 181 15.41 -18.81 -4.43
N THR A 182 15.07 -18.91 -5.70
CA THR A 182 16.02 -19.04 -6.82
C THR A 182 16.26 -17.73 -7.58
N LYS A 183 15.71 -16.60 -7.10
CA LYS A 183 15.70 -15.29 -7.79
C LYS A 183 17.06 -14.84 -8.32
N TYR A 184 18.14 -15.09 -7.58
CA TYR A 184 19.49 -14.69 -7.96
C TYR A 184 20.25 -15.82 -8.64
N SER A 185 20.13 -17.03 -8.13
CA SER A 185 20.85 -18.21 -8.63
C SER A 185 20.46 -18.55 -10.07
N GLU A 186 19.18 -18.41 -10.44
CA GLU A 186 18.75 -18.55 -11.84
C GLU A 186 19.40 -17.50 -12.74
N LYS A 187 19.42 -16.23 -12.33
CA LYS A 187 19.95 -15.13 -13.14
C LYS A 187 21.47 -15.15 -13.26
N MET A 188 22.15 -15.71 -12.27
CA MET A 188 23.61 -15.80 -12.20
C MET A 188 24.14 -17.16 -12.66
N SER A 189 23.26 -18.05 -13.13
CA SER A 189 23.61 -19.43 -13.50
C SER A 189 24.33 -20.22 -12.40
N ALA A 190 23.97 -19.98 -11.14
CA ALA A 190 24.54 -20.67 -9.99
C ALA A 190 23.69 -21.92 -9.67
N SER A 191 24.23 -23.10 -9.99
CA SER A 191 23.53 -24.37 -9.82
C SER A 191 24.41 -25.46 -9.19
N PHE A 192 23.77 -26.53 -8.70
CA PHE A 192 24.40 -27.76 -8.24
C PHE A 192 23.76 -28.98 -8.92
N CYS A 193 24.47 -30.11 -8.91
CA CYS A 193 23.92 -31.40 -9.35
C CYS A 193 23.25 -32.07 -8.15
N ASP A 194 21.96 -32.39 -8.26
CA ASP A 194 21.21 -33.07 -7.21
C ASP A 194 21.48 -34.59 -7.18
N GLU A 195 20.78 -35.30 -6.29
CA GLU A 195 20.92 -36.75 -6.11
C GLU A 195 20.47 -37.55 -7.36
N ASP A 196 19.61 -36.97 -8.21
CA ASP A 196 19.13 -37.56 -9.46
C ASP A 196 20.02 -37.21 -10.67
N GLY A 197 21.11 -36.46 -10.46
CA GLY A 197 22.00 -36.01 -11.51
C GLY A 197 21.50 -34.77 -12.28
N GLN A 198 20.46 -34.09 -11.78
CA GLN A 198 19.87 -32.91 -12.41
C GLN A 198 20.51 -31.62 -11.90
N HIS A 199 20.72 -30.67 -12.80
CA HIS A 199 21.16 -29.32 -12.42
C HIS A 199 20.01 -28.51 -11.84
N ARG A 200 20.11 -28.14 -10.57
CA ARG A 200 19.15 -27.26 -9.89
C ARG A 200 19.81 -25.96 -9.45
N ALA A 201 19.08 -24.85 -9.58
CA ALA A 201 19.51 -23.56 -9.05
C ALA A 201 19.55 -23.59 -7.52
N PHE A 202 20.52 -22.90 -6.91
CA PHE A 202 20.59 -22.82 -5.45
C PHE A 202 19.37 -22.11 -4.87
N VAL A 203 18.75 -22.70 -3.84
CA VAL A 203 17.75 -22.01 -3.02
C VAL A 203 18.50 -21.14 -2.01
N MET A 204 18.20 -19.85 -1.97
CA MET A 204 18.96 -18.86 -1.22
C MET A 204 18.13 -18.21 -0.11
N GLY A 205 18.80 -17.92 1.00
CA GLY A 205 18.32 -17.03 2.06
C GLY A 205 19.38 -15.97 2.36
N CYS A 206 18.95 -14.80 2.83
CA CYS A 206 19.87 -13.77 3.33
C CYS A 206 19.42 -13.23 4.68
N TYR A 207 20.39 -12.83 5.48
CA TYR A 207 20.22 -12.42 6.87
C TYR A 207 21.01 -11.13 7.10
N GLY A 208 20.31 -10.05 7.44
CA GLY A 208 20.90 -8.74 7.63
C GLY A 208 20.64 -8.22 9.05
N ILE A 209 21.69 -7.64 9.66
CA ILE A 209 21.61 -6.96 10.95
C ILE A 209 22.28 -5.59 10.82
N GLY A 210 21.57 -4.53 11.19
CA GLY A 210 22.08 -3.17 11.19
C GLY A 210 22.88 -2.89 12.45
N VAL A 211 24.16 -3.26 12.48
CA VAL A 211 25.04 -3.14 13.66
C VAL A 211 25.03 -1.72 14.26
N SER A 212 25.28 -0.69 13.44
CA SER A 212 25.24 0.70 13.91
C SER A 212 23.83 1.16 14.33
N ARG A 213 22.79 0.60 13.69
CA ARG A 213 21.39 0.92 14.02
C ARG A 213 20.98 0.32 15.36
N ILE A 214 21.54 -0.83 15.76
CA ILE A 214 21.29 -1.43 17.07
C ILE A 214 21.71 -0.48 18.20
N ALA A 215 22.89 0.15 18.09
CA ALA A 215 23.36 1.10 19.10
C ALA A 215 22.37 2.28 19.25
N ALA A 216 21.94 2.87 18.14
CA ALA A 216 20.95 3.95 18.15
C ALA A 216 19.58 3.50 18.69
N ALA A 217 19.12 2.32 18.29
CA ALA A 217 17.85 1.76 18.76
C ALA A 217 17.87 1.45 20.27
N ALA A 218 19.02 1.01 20.80
CA ALA A 218 19.19 0.78 22.23
C ALA A 218 19.10 2.09 23.03
N ILE A 219 19.70 3.17 22.53
CA ILE A 219 19.59 4.51 23.13
C ILE A 219 18.13 5.00 23.07
N GLU A 220 17.47 4.89 21.91
CA GLU A 220 16.07 5.31 21.75
C GLU A 220 15.15 4.60 22.75
N GLN A 221 15.40 3.31 23.00
CA GLN A 221 14.64 2.52 23.96
C GLN A 221 15.03 2.78 25.43
N SER A 222 16.27 3.19 25.69
CA SER A 222 16.87 3.25 27.03
C SER A 222 17.66 4.55 27.22
N HIS A 223 16.95 5.64 27.50
CA HIS A 223 17.53 6.92 27.89
C HIS A 223 16.61 7.64 28.87
N ASP A 224 17.17 8.62 29.56
CA ASP A 224 16.41 9.56 30.38
C ASP A 224 16.92 11.00 30.16
N LYS A 225 16.51 11.91 31.04
CA LYS A 225 16.90 13.33 30.98
C LYS A 225 18.39 13.57 31.23
N ASP A 226 19.07 12.63 31.90
CA ASP A 226 20.45 12.75 32.35
C ASP A 226 21.42 12.00 31.41
N GLY A 227 20.90 11.13 30.53
CA GLY A 227 21.64 10.63 29.38
C GLY A 227 21.25 9.23 28.91
N ILE A 228 22.24 8.53 28.36
CA ILE A 228 22.07 7.18 27.81
C ILE A 228 22.09 6.14 28.93
N ILE A 229 21.14 5.20 28.89
CA ILE A 229 21.12 4.03 29.77
C ILE A 229 21.50 2.81 28.94
N TRP A 230 22.79 2.51 28.86
CA TRP A 230 23.26 1.37 28.07
C TRP A 230 22.79 0.03 28.65
N PRO A 231 22.28 -0.89 27.81
CA PRO A 231 22.20 -2.29 28.18
C PRO A 231 23.60 -2.82 28.53
N LYS A 232 23.71 -3.63 29.59
CA LYS A 232 25.00 -4.15 30.10
C LYS A 232 25.89 -4.77 29.02
N SER A 233 25.30 -5.48 28.06
CA SER A 233 26.03 -6.18 26.99
C SER A 233 26.71 -5.26 25.96
N ILE A 234 26.34 -3.97 25.91
CA ILE A 234 26.87 -3.01 24.93
C ILE A 234 27.33 -1.70 25.59
N ALA A 235 27.38 -1.64 26.92
CA ALA A 235 27.96 -0.51 27.62
C ALA A 235 29.45 -0.36 27.23
N PRO A 236 29.94 0.86 26.99
CA PRO A 236 31.33 1.07 26.57
C PRO A 236 32.32 0.65 27.67
N PHE A 237 31.92 0.79 28.94
CA PHE A 237 32.66 0.37 30.12
C PHE A 237 31.67 -0.09 31.20
N ASP A 238 32.03 -1.09 31.99
CA ASP A 238 31.21 -1.57 33.12
C ASP A 238 31.24 -0.59 34.31
N ILE A 239 32.35 0.11 34.52
CA ILE A 239 32.59 1.01 35.66
C ILE A 239 33.29 2.28 35.16
N MET A 240 32.78 3.44 35.57
CA MET A 240 33.41 4.75 35.37
C MET A 240 33.97 5.27 36.69
N LEU A 241 35.30 5.25 36.85
CA LEU A 241 35.96 5.81 38.02
C LEU A 241 36.17 7.32 37.83
N ILE A 242 35.64 8.11 38.76
CA ILE A 242 35.75 9.57 38.72
C ILE A 242 36.54 10.03 39.95
N GLN A 243 37.69 10.67 39.75
CA GLN A 243 38.46 11.30 40.83
C GLN A 243 37.96 12.73 41.06
N LEU A 244 37.47 13.03 42.26
CA LEU A 244 36.80 14.31 42.56
C LEU A 244 37.73 15.45 43.02
N SER A 245 39.03 15.18 43.22
CA SER A 245 40.09 16.17 43.49
C SER A 245 41.45 15.47 43.57
N GLY A 246 42.50 16.05 43.00
CA GLY A 246 43.88 15.61 43.22
C GLY A 246 44.66 16.74 43.89
N GLU A 247 45.07 16.54 45.14
CA GLU A 247 46.26 17.23 45.64
C GLU A 247 47.46 16.48 45.04
N THR A 248 48.21 17.16 44.17
CA THR A 248 49.54 16.73 43.72
C THR A 248 50.57 16.92 44.81
#